data_AF-A0A1Z8ZA66-F1
#
_entry.id   AF-A0A1Z8ZA66-F1
#
_cell.length_a   1.000
_cell.length_b   1.000
_cell.length_c   1.000
_cell.angle_alpha   90.00
_cell.angle_beta   90.00
_cell.angle_gamma   90.00
#
_symmetry.space_group_name_H-M   'P 1'
#
loop_
_entity.id
_entity.type
_entity.pdbx_description
1 polymer ?
#
loop_
_entity_poly.entity_id
_entity_poly.type
_entity_poly.pdbx_seq_one_letter_code
_entity_poly.pdbx_strand_id
1 'polypeptide(L)'
;MRYILFIFAIINIGIIQAKTNNTDELPIGLTEHEKNNINIIYEMGRETDPPIAPLRNIAEFERMSGVLIRYPLGISLEIVRELAEDIKVYCLVSSSQQNNAISSFENANVNMNNVEFILGSTDSYWIRDYGPWWVVDGSGDVCVVDFTYNRPRPNDNDAPFKVSEYLNAPYYSTDLVHCGGNYMTDGLGTAASSDLVYSENDETDQQINDLMESYYGIDTYHVLPDPNNTYIDHIDCWGKYLSPTKVLIREVPQNHPQYNEIEYVASYFSESLTEWGYPWEVHRVYTPNDQPYTNSLILNEKVLVPIMNSSWDGDAINAYELAMPGYEIIGVTGSWESTDALHCRVKGIPDLDMLQLFHNPLGDTIDSFINEGYMINAVIDDLSKTGIVDGSVKVFWKTEAEFEYDSTDLYLSLVPEEPNTYTGFLPPQLYGSKIKYFIQALDSSGRKEKHPMAGYHSFFALPTDICNSWSLGDVDNSGELNIIDVILLSELIVYGNSSGLCCDFVADINEDGELSIIDIVNLVSMVVNQ
;
A
#
# COMPACT_ATOMS: atom_id res chain seq x y z
N MET A 1 -13.48 91.42 -27.92
CA MET A 1 -14.30 90.40 -27.24
C MET A 1 -13.68 89.04 -27.53
N ARG A 2 -13.24 88.35 -26.48
CA ARG A 2 -12.71 86.99 -26.50
C ARG A 2 -13.83 86.01 -26.87
N TYR A 3 -13.63 85.18 -27.88
CA TYR A 3 -14.35 83.91 -28.01
C TYR A 3 -13.30 82.80 -28.05
N ILE A 4 -13.28 82.03 -26.96
CA ILE A 4 -12.46 80.84 -26.77
C ILE A 4 -13.24 79.70 -27.42
N LEU A 5 -12.73 79.14 -28.52
CA LEU A 5 -13.18 77.85 -29.05
C LEU A 5 -12.40 76.75 -28.33
N PHE A 6 -13.07 75.97 -27.49
CA PHE A 6 -12.55 74.72 -26.98
C PHE A 6 -12.77 73.62 -28.03
N ILE A 7 -11.69 73.12 -28.62
CA ILE A 7 -11.70 71.90 -29.43
C ILE A 7 -11.46 70.74 -28.47
N PHE A 8 -12.50 69.92 -28.23
CA PHE A 8 -12.35 68.63 -27.57
C PHE A 8 -11.86 67.61 -28.60
N ALA A 9 -10.58 67.24 -28.51
CA ALA A 9 -10.05 66.08 -29.21
C ALA A 9 -10.36 64.82 -28.38
N ILE A 10 -11.31 64.01 -28.83
CA ILE A 10 -11.57 62.68 -28.27
C ILE A 10 -10.48 61.74 -28.80
N ILE A 11 -9.49 61.45 -27.95
CA ILE A 11 -8.50 60.41 -28.20
C ILE A 11 -9.15 59.08 -27.78
N ASN A 12 -9.60 58.30 -28.76
CA ASN A 12 -9.94 56.90 -28.56
C ASN A 12 -8.64 56.11 -28.32
N ILE A 13 -8.27 55.95 -27.05
CA ILE A 13 -7.25 54.97 -26.65
C ILE A 13 -7.96 53.62 -26.68
N GLY A 14 -7.80 52.90 -27.79
CA GLY A 14 -8.12 51.47 -27.83
C GLY A 14 -7.19 50.76 -26.85
N ILE A 15 -7.72 50.36 -25.70
CA ILE A 15 -7.06 49.41 -24.82
C ILE A 15 -7.09 48.08 -25.58
N ILE A 16 -6.00 47.78 -26.27
CA ILE A 16 -5.71 46.41 -26.68
C ILE A 16 -5.40 45.70 -25.38
N GLN A 17 -6.40 45.05 -24.79
CA GLN A 17 -6.16 43.96 -23.86
C GLN A 17 -5.36 42.93 -24.65
N ALA A 18 -4.06 42.86 -24.38
CA ALA A 18 -3.31 41.66 -24.65
C ALA A 18 -4.06 40.54 -23.91
N LYS A 19 -4.70 39.63 -24.67
CA LYS A 19 -5.01 38.32 -24.14
C LYS A 19 -3.69 37.80 -23.61
N THR A 20 -3.60 37.66 -22.29
CA THR A 20 -2.63 36.76 -21.69
C THR A 20 -2.80 35.45 -22.43
N ASN A 21 -1.73 34.95 -23.05
CA ASN A 21 -1.71 33.56 -23.49
C ASN A 21 -1.83 32.74 -22.20
N ASN A 22 -3.07 32.45 -21.79
CA ASN A 22 -3.35 31.30 -20.95
C ASN A 22 -2.79 30.13 -21.76
N THR A 23 -1.73 29.52 -21.26
CA THR A 23 -1.47 28.11 -21.53
C THR A 23 -2.62 27.38 -20.84
N ASP A 24 -3.76 27.24 -21.53
CA ASP A 24 -4.87 26.44 -21.04
C ASP A 24 -4.31 25.03 -20.81
N GLU A 25 -4.43 24.52 -19.58
CA GLU A 25 -4.06 23.14 -19.26
C GLU A 25 -4.76 22.20 -20.25
N LEU A 26 -4.03 21.22 -20.80
CA LEU A 26 -4.67 20.17 -21.60
C LEU A 26 -5.68 19.43 -20.71
N PRO A 27 -6.80 18.89 -21.24
CA PRO A 27 -7.75 18.02 -20.51
C PRO A 27 -7.21 16.58 -20.36
N ILE A 28 -7.79 15.75 -19.48
CA ILE A 28 -7.26 14.39 -19.24
C ILE A 28 -7.41 13.50 -20.49
N GLY A 29 -8.53 13.66 -21.20
CA GLY A 29 -8.76 13.05 -22.50
C GLY A 29 -8.02 13.77 -23.64
N LEU A 30 -7.99 13.14 -24.81
CA LEU A 30 -7.41 13.72 -26.02
C LEU A 30 -8.26 14.90 -26.54
N THR A 31 -7.62 16.05 -26.73
CA THR A 31 -8.16 17.16 -27.53
C THR A 31 -8.26 16.79 -29.00
N GLU A 32 -9.04 17.54 -29.78
CA GLU A 32 -9.10 17.36 -31.24
C GLU A 32 -7.74 17.56 -31.92
N HIS A 33 -6.87 18.41 -31.36
CA HIS A 33 -5.51 18.55 -31.88
C HIS A 33 -4.70 17.28 -31.63
N GLU A 34 -4.73 16.74 -30.41
CA GLU A 34 -4.00 15.52 -30.05
C GLU A 34 -4.51 14.30 -30.85
N LYS A 35 -5.81 14.16 -31.06
CA LYS A 35 -6.38 13.10 -31.92
C LYS A 35 -5.83 13.14 -33.35
N ASN A 36 -5.62 14.33 -33.90
CA ASN A 36 -5.06 14.51 -35.23
C ASN A 36 -3.53 14.28 -35.29
N ASN A 37 -2.87 14.17 -34.14
CA ASN A 37 -1.43 13.94 -34.03
C ASN A 37 -1.11 12.72 -33.16
N ILE A 38 -2.01 11.72 -33.14
CA ILE A 38 -1.84 10.52 -32.31
C ILE A 38 -0.58 9.72 -32.67
N ASN A 39 -0.11 9.85 -33.91
CA ASN A 39 1.15 9.25 -34.37
C ASN A 39 2.38 9.69 -33.57
N ILE A 40 2.32 10.85 -32.90
CA ILE A 40 3.41 11.32 -32.05
C ILE A 40 3.69 10.31 -30.93
N ILE A 41 2.69 9.60 -30.41
CA ILE A 41 2.86 8.59 -29.35
C ILE A 41 3.95 7.59 -29.74
N TYR A 42 3.85 7.01 -30.93
CA TYR A 42 4.81 6.03 -31.45
C TYR A 42 6.18 6.62 -31.83
N GLU A 43 6.32 7.95 -31.82
CA GLU A 43 7.60 8.65 -32.03
C GLU A 43 8.29 9.01 -30.71
N MET A 44 7.62 8.84 -29.56
CA MET A 44 8.13 9.18 -28.23
C MET A 44 8.87 8.02 -27.51
N GLY A 45 8.83 6.81 -28.08
CA GLY A 45 9.49 5.62 -27.53
C GLY A 45 11.00 5.77 -27.35
N ARG A 46 11.53 5.15 -26.31
CA ARG A 46 12.93 5.27 -25.85
C ARG A 46 13.49 3.96 -25.29
N GLU A 47 13.14 2.84 -25.92
CA GLU A 47 13.54 1.50 -25.49
C GLU A 47 15.03 1.38 -25.09
N THR A 48 15.25 0.79 -23.91
CA THR A 48 16.56 0.37 -23.38
C THR A 48 16.60 -1.16 -23.26
N ASP A 49 17.73 -1.74 -22.84
CA ASP A 49 17.66 -3.10 -22.31
C ASP A 49 16.84 -3.09 -20.99
N PRO A 50 16.16 -4.18 -20.60
CA PRO A 50 15.44 -4.24 -19.32
C PRO A 50 16.39 -4.19 -18.11
N PRO A 51 15.89 -3.85 -16.91
CA PRO A 51 16.69 -3.91 -15.68
C PRO A 51 17.16 -5.34 -15.37
N ILE A 52 18.16 -5.45 -14.50
CA ILE A 52 18.75 -6.75 -14.14
C ILE A 52 17.75 -7.53 -13.29
N ALA A 53 17.39 -8.76 -13.67
CA ALA A 53 16.53 -9.63 -12.87
C ALA A 53 17.24 -10.22 -11.63
N PRO A 54 16.52 -10.66 -10.57
CA PRO A 54 15.06 -10.62 -10.42
C PRO A 54 14.53 -9.19 -10.24
N LEU A 55 13.32 -8.95 -10.75
CA LEU A 55 12.67 -7.64 -10.67
C LEU A 55 11.49 -7.69 -9.70
N ARG A 56 11.23 -6.58 -9.03
CA ARG A 56 10.03 -6.41 -8.21
C ARG A 56 9.47 -5.00 -8.37
N ASN A 57 8.28 -4.88 -8.96
CA ASN A 57 7.58 -3.61 -8.97
C ASN A 57 7.22 -3.19 -7.54
N ILE A 58 7.40 -1.93 -7.20
CA ILE A 58 7.02 -1.38 -5.90
C ILE A 58 5.54 -0.98 -5.91
N ALA A 59 4.78 -1.45 -4.94
CA ALA A 59 3.36 -1.13 -4.75
C ALA A 59 3.13 0.23 -4.09
N GLU A 60 1.93 0.78 -4.26
CA GLU A 60 1.59 2.11 -3.71
C GLU A 60 1.51 2.12 -2.18
N PHE A 61 1.18 0.99 -1.55
CA PHE A 61 1.08 0.84 -0.10
C PHE A 61 2.42 0.47 0.57
N GLU A 62 3.54 0.55 -0.15
CA GLU A 62 4.89 0.44 0.40
C GLU A 62 5.45 1.81 0.83
N ARG A 63 6.61 1.84 1.49
CA ARG A 63 7.15 3.05 2.09
C ARG A 63 7.51 4.09 1.02
N MET A 64 6.86 5.25 1.09
CA MET A 64 7.13 6.41 0.26
C MET A 64 7.97 7.43 1.03
N SER A 65 9.10 7.83 0.45
CA SER A 65 9.95 8.92 0.97
C SER A 65 9.49 10.29 0.46
N GLY A 66 8.72 10.30 -0.62
CA GLY A 66 8.14 11.53 -1.17
C GLY A 66 6.94 11.30 -2.06
N VAL A 67 6.41 12.40 -2.57
CA VAL A 67 5.32 12.45 -3.52
C VAL A 67 5.63 13.46 -4.61
N LEU A 68 5.37 13.08 -5.85
CA LEU A 68 5.54 13.89 -7.03
C LEU A 68 4.21 14.57 -7.37
N ILE A 69 4.26 15.89 -7.53
CA ILE A 69 3.19 16.74 -8.01
C ILE A 69 3.73 17.62 -9.15
N ARG A 70 2.84 18.21 -9.93
CA ARG A 70 3.20 19.14 -11.01
C ARG A 70 2.64 20.54 -10.76
N TYR A 71 3.40 21.58 -11.10
CA TYR A 71 2.92 22.98 -11.13
C TYR A 71 2.87 23.55 -12.56
N PRO A 72 1.78 24.23 -13.00
CA PRO A 72 0.54 24.54 -12.26
C PRO A 72 -0.21 23.33 -11.70
N LEU A 73 -0.82 23.51 -10.52
CA LEU A 73 -1.41 22.42 -9.73
C LEU A 73 -2.74 21.94 -10.31
N GLY A 74 -2.91 20.61 -10.33
CA GLY A 74 -4.22 19.94 -10.46
C GLY A 74 -4.90 19.64 -9.12
N ILE A 75 -4.23 19.89 -7.99
CA ILE A 75 -4.73 19.64 -6.63
C ILE A 75 -4.80 20.93 -5.82
N SER A 76 -5.56 20.92 -4.72
CA SER A 76 -5.64 22.08 -3.83
C SER A 76 -4.33 22.28 -3.06
N LEU A 77 -4.04 23.53 -2.67
CA LEU A 77 -2.90 23.84 -1.81
C LEU A 77 -3.03 23.23 -0.41
N GLU A 78 -4.24 22.92 0.03
CA GLU A 78 -4.48 22.19 1.28
C GLU A 78 -3.95 20.76 1.21
N ILE A 79 -4.15 20.08 0.08
CA ILE A 79 -3.57 18.75 -0.15
C ILE A 79 -2.04 18.85 -0.21
N VAL A 80 -1.48 19.83 -0.91
CA VAL A 80 -0.01 20.04 -0.92
C VAL A 80 0.54 20.25 0.50
N ARG A 81 -0.19 21.00 1.33
CA ARG A 81 0.19 21.24 2.72
C ARG A 81 0.14 19.95 3.55
N GLU A 82 -0.93 19.17 3.43
CA GLU A 82 -1.09 17.87 4.08
C GLU A 82 0.05 16.90 3.73
N LEU A 83 0.36 16.78 2.43
CA LEU A 83 1.46 15.94 1.94
C LEU A 83 2.83 16.34 2.52
N ALA A 84 3.07 17.66 2.64
CA ALA A 84 4.32 18.20 3.15
C ALA A 84 4.48 18.11 4.68
N GLU A 85 3.48 17.59 5.42
CA GLU A 85 3.62 17.38 6.87
C GLU A 85 4.58 16.23 7.17
N ASP A 86 4.47 15.12 6.42
CA ASP A 86 5.18 13.87 6.76
C ASP A 86 6.32 13.52 5.80
N ILE A 87 6.23 13.91 4.53
CA ILE A 87 7.18 13.47 3.49
C ILE A 87 7.63 14.60 2.58
N LYS A 88 8.61 14.32 1.72
CA LYS A 88 9.07 15.25 0.69
C LYS A 88 8.03 15.40 -0.43
N VAL A 89 7.67 16.63 -0.76
CA VAL A 89 6.90 16.98 -1.96
C VAL A 89 7.88 17.43 -3.04
N TYR A 90 8.01 16.61 -4.07
CA TYR A 90 8.74 16.94 -5.29
C TYR A 90 7.77 17.61 -6.27
N CYS A 91 8.04 18.87 -6.62
CA CYS A 91 7.22 19.65 -7.52
C CYS A 91 7.91 19.81 -8.87
N LEU A 92 7.40 19.10 -9.88
CA LEU A 92 7.82 19.27 -11.27
C LEU A 92 7.29 20.61 -11.80
N VAL A 93 8.19 21.50 -12.19
CA VAL A 93 7.85 22.88 -12.56
C VAL A 93 8.79 23.44 -13.62
N SER A 94 8.26 24.23 -14.55
CA SER A 94 9.10 24.95 -15.50
C SER A 94 9.88 26.08 -14.81
N SER A 95 11.08 26.42 -15.31
CA SER A 95 11.90 27.51 -14.75
C SER A 95 11.17 28.86 -14.70
N SER A 96 10.22 29.09 -15.60
CA SER A 96 9.43 30.35 -15.63
C SER A 96 8.34 30.40 -14.56
N GLN A 97 7.92 29.26 -14.03
CA GLN A 97 6.83 29.15 -13.04
C GLN A 97 7.33 28.86 -11.62
N GLN A 98 8.60 28.50 -11.42
CA GLN A 98 9.15 28.13 -10.11
C GLN A 98 8.88 29.21 -9.04
N ASN A 99 9.12 30.49 -9.34
CA ASN A 99 8.85 31.58 -8.38
C ASN A 99 7.36 31.72 -8.03
N ASN A 100 6.47 31.41 -8.97
CA ASN A 100 5.03 31.43 -8.72
C ASN A 100 4.63 30.24 -7.81
N ALA A 101 5.20 29.06 -8.06
CA ALA A 101 5.00 27.88 -7.20
C ALA A 101 5.46 28.15 -5.76
N ILE A 102 6.69 28.67 -5.59
CA ILE A 102 7.23 29.07 -4.27
C ILE A 102 6.27 30.04 -3.58
N SER A 103 5.89 31.12 -4.27
CA SER A 103 4.99 32.12 -3.70
C SER A 103 3.64 31.52 -3.30
N SER A 104 3.06 30.64 -4.12
CA SER A 104 1.80 29.97 -3.81
C SER A 104 1.92 29.06 -2.59
N PHE A 105 2.98 28.28 -2.48
CA PHE A 105 3.20 27.33 -1.39
C PHE A 105 3.48 28.06 -0.06
N GLU A 106 4.33 29.08 -0.08
CA GLU A 106 4.59 29.92 1.10
C GLU A 106 3.31 30.61 1.60
N ASN A 107 2.52 31.18 0.70
CA ASN A 107 1.25 31.83 1.05
C ASN A 107 0.21 30.85 1.64
N ALA A 108 0.28 29.57 1.27
CA ALA A 108 -0.57 28.51 1.80
C ALA A 108 0.00 27.86 3.08
N ASN A 109 1.16 28.32 3.57
CA ASN A 109 1.87 27.74 4.71
C ASN A 109 2.24 26.26 4.50
N VAL A 110 2.60 25.88 3.27
CA VAL A 110 3.23 24.58 3.01
C VAL A 110 4.59 24.54 3.71
N ASN A 111 4.94 23.39 4.30
CA ASN A 111 6.24 23.21 4.92
C ASN A 111 7.36 23.16 3.86
N MET A 112 7.95 24.31 3.55
CA MET A 112 8.97 24.42 2.50
C MET A 112 10.26 23.63 2.76
N ASN A 113 10.53 23.19 4.00
CA ASN A 113 11.64 22.26 4.27
C ASN A 113 11.43 20.88 3.63
N ASN A 114 10.15 20.55 3.40
CA ASN A 114 9.72 19.32 2.75
C ASN A 114 9.39 19.53 1.27
N VAL A 115 9.72 20.67 0.66
CA VAL A 115 9.45 20.90 -0.77
C VAL A 115 10.75 20.97 -1.57
N GLU A 116 10.80 20.22 -2.66
CA GLU A 116 11.90 20.23 -3.63
C GLU A 116 11.34 20.44 -5.03
N PHE A 117 12.08 21.16 -5.89
CA PHE A 117 11.63 21.49 -7.24
C PHE A 117 12.48 20.76 -8.27
N ILE A 118 11.80 20.00 -9.15
CA ILE A 118 12.40 19.36 -10.32
C ILE A 118 12.09 20.26 -11.52
N LEU A 119 13.13 20.78 -12.17
CA LEU A 119 12.95 21.72 -13.27
C LEU A 119 12.69 20.99 -14.58
N GLY A 120 11.56 21.28 -15.22
CA GLY A 120 11.17 20.65 -16.47
C GLY A 120 9.90 21.24 -17.07
N SER A 121 9.81 21.22 -18.40
CA SER A 121 8.53 21.42 -19.08
C SER A 121 7.64 20.18 -18.89
N THR A 122 6.33 20.41 -18.88
CA THR A 122 5.25 19.43 -18.77
C THR A 122 4.05 19.98 -19.52
N ASP A 123 3.26 19.11 -20.14
CA ASP A 123 2.06 19.45 -20.89
C ASP A 123 0.79 19.40 -20.03
N SER A 124 0.78 18.59 -18.96
CA SER A 124 -0.40 18.41 -18.09
C SER A 124 -0.06 18.16 -16.62
N TYR A 125 -1.06 18.15 -15.73
CA TYR A 125 -0.88 17.85 -14.30
C TYR A 125 -1.14 16.39 -13.90
N TRP A 126 -1.48 15.50 -14.84
CA TRP A 126 -1.77 14.08 -14.57
C TRP A 126 -0.51 13.25 -14.34
N ILE A 127 0.28 13.65 -13.34
CA ILE A 127 1.56 13.04 -12.99
C ILE A 127 1.45 11.55 -12.66
N ARG A 128 0.24 11.04 -12.37
CA ARG A 128 -0.02 9.60 -12.25
C ARG A 128 0.18 8.89 -13.57
N ASP A 129 -0.32 9.47 -14.65
CA ASP A 129 -0.41 8.81 -15.95
C ASP A 129 0.94 8.72 -16.63
N TYR A 130 1.80 9.72 -16.46
CA TYR A 130 3.11 9.81 -17.12
C TYR A 130 4.28 9.79 -16.14
N GLY A 131 4.03 9.67 -14.83
CA GLY A 131 5.07 9.65 -13.81
C GLY A 131 5.81 8.31 -13.74
N PRO A 132 6.97 8.28 -13.07
CA PRO A 132 7.86 7.11 -13.05
C PRO A 132 7.19 5.90 -12.40
N TRP A 133 7.33 4.71 -12.99
CA TRP A 133 7.10 3.45 -12.28
C TRP A 133 8.41 2.98 -11.66
N TRP A 134 8.30 2.29 -10.52
CA TRP A 134 9.42 2.00 -9.65
C TRP A 134 9.62 0.49 -9.52
N VAL A 135 10.84 0.04 -9.79
CA VAL A 135 11.21 -1.38 -9.73
C VAL A 135 12.48 -1.53 -8.92
N VAL A 136 12.52 -2.53 -8.05
CA VAL A 136 13.76 -3.01 -7.45
C VAL A 136 14.38 -4.01 -8.41
N ASP A 137 15.63 -3.77 -8.81
CA ASP A 137 16.38 -4.68 -9.68
C ASP A 137 17.12 -5.76 -8.86
N GLY A 138 17.72 -6.72 -9.57
CA GLY A 138 18.50 -7.82 -8.99
C GLY A 138 19.81 -7.40 -8.33
N SER A 139 20.19 -6.12 -8.46
CA SER A 139 21.29 -5.50 -7.72
C SER A 139 20.83 -4.91 -6.38
N GLY A 140 19.51 -4.87 -6.15
CA GLY A 140 18.87 -4.25 -4.99
C GLY A 140 18.77 -2.73 -5.10
N ASP A 141 18.83 -2.17 -6.32
CA ASP A 141 18.71 -0.73 -6.53
C ASP A 141 17.28 -0.37 -6.98
N VAL A 142 16.71 0.70 -6.43
CA VAL A 142 15.40 1.22 -6.88
C VAL A 142 15.58 2.04 -8.15
N CYS A 143 14.95 1.57 -9.21
CA CYS A 143 15.08 2.08 -10.57
C CYS A 143 13.76 2.72 -11.04
N VAL A 144 13.87 3.71 -11.93
CA VAL A 144 12.74 4.17 -12.75
C VAL A 144 12.66 3.28 -13.98
N VAL A 145 11.49 2.69 -14.20
CA VAL A 145 11.18 1.98 -15.43
C VAL A 145 10.04 2.73 -16.12
N ASP A 146 10.37 3.34 -17.25
CA ASP A 146 9.52 4.23 -18.02
C ASP A 146 8.79 3.49 -19.14
N PHE A 147 7.68 4.06 -19.59
CA PHE A 147 6.86 3.57 -20.69
C PHE A 147 6.48 4.74 -21.61
N THR A 148 6.02 4.45 -22.81
CA THR A 148 5.52 5.49 -23.72
C THR A 148 4.15 5.96 -23.25
N TYR A 149 4.01 7.22 -22.86
CA TYR A 149 2.73 7.79 -22.45
C TYR A 149 1.71 7.78 -23.60
N ASN A 150 0.52 7.22 -23.36
CA ASN A 150 -0.58 7.10 -24.33
C ASN A 150 -1.28 8.43 -24.71
N ARG A 151 -0.61 9.57 -24.55
CA ARG A 151 -1.04 10.87 -25.06
C ARG A 151 0.10 11.50 -25.85
N PRO A 152 -0.16 12.25 -26.94
CA PRO A 152 0.90 12.92 -27.71
C PRO A 152 1.41 14.18 -26.98
N ARG A 153 1.94 13.97 -25.77
CA ARG A 153 2.41 14.95 -24.80
C ARG A 153 3.88 14.69 -24.47
N PRO A 154 4.80 15.13 -25.35
CA PRO A 154 6.21 14.76 -25.25
C PRO A 154 6.90 15.31 -24.00
N ASN A 155 6.44 16.43 -23.42
CA ASN A 155 7.05 16.96 -22.20
C ASN A 155 6.63 16.14 -20.96
N ASP A 156 5.39 15.63 -20.96
CA ASP A 156 4.90 14.70 -19.94
C ASP A 156 5.59 13.35 -20.04
N ASN A 157 5.72 12.79 -21.25
CA ASN A 157 6.45 11.54 -21.51
C ASN A 157 7.92 11.60 -21.01
N ASP A 158 8.52 12.79 -20.98
CA ASP A 158 9.89 13.03 -20.52
C ASP A 158 10.01 13.26 -19.01
N ALA A 159 8.91 13.25 -18.25
CA ALA A 159 8.96 13.46 -16.81
C ALA A 159 9.69 12.36 -16.02
N PRO A 160 9.52 11.05 -16.30
CA PRO A 160 10.20 10.00 -15.55
C PRO A 160 11.72 10.10 -15.64
N PHE A 161 12.26 10.44 -16.82
CA PHE A 161 13.69 10.69 -17.02
C PHE A 161 14.20 11.89 -16.19
N LYS A 162 13.44 13.00 -16.13
CA LYS A 162 13.81 14.15 -15.29
C LYS A 162 13.84 13.78 -13.81
N VAL A 163 12.90 12.94 -13.37
CA VAL A 163 12.82 12.48 -11.97
C VAL A 163 13.97 11.53 -11.65
N SER A 164 14.31 10.60 -12.56
CA SER A 164 15.45 9.69 -12.38
C SER A 164 16.78 10.45 -12.30
N GLU A 165 17.01 11.45 -13.16
CA GLU A 165 18.20 12.31 -13.09
C GLU A 165 18.27 13.10 -11.78
N TYR A 166 17.14 13.63 -11.31
CA TYR A 166 17.09 14.42 -10.07
C TYR A 166 17.41 13.57 -8.84
N LEU A 167 16.85 12.36 -8.77
CA LEU A 167 17.02 11.44 -7.65
C LEU A 167 18.29 10.57 -7.77
N ASN A 168 18.99 10.65 -8.91
CA ASN A 168 20.10 9.76 -9.26
C ASN A 168 19.70 8.27 -9.18
N ALA A 169 18.49 7.95 -9.65
CA ALA A 169 18.00 6.59 -9.77
C ALA A 169 18.34 6.04 -11.17
N PRO A 170 18.70 4.74 -11.32
CA PRO A 170 18.86 4.14 -12.63
C PRO A 170 17.57 4.26 -13.46
N TYR A 171 17.73 4.40 -14.78
CA TYR A 171 16.62 4.63 -15.70
C TYR A 171 16.62 3.57 -16.79
N TYR A 172 15.46 2.96 -16.98
CA TYR A 172 15.14 2.01 -18.04
C TYR A 172 13.84 2.48 -18.71
N SER A 173 13.63 2.10 -19.97
CA SER A 173 12.41 2.44 -20.69
C SER A 173 12.02 1.31 -21.62
N THR A 174 10.73 1.03 -21.69
CA THR A 174 10.11 0.18 -22.71
C THR A 174 9.31 1.04 -23.69
N ASP A 175 9.11 0.55 -24.92
CA ASP A 175 8.27 1.22 -25.92
C ASP A 175 6.77 0.93 -25.72
N LEU A 176 6.40 0.08 -24.74
CA LEU A 176 5.01 -0.18 -24.35
C LEU A 176 4.23 1.14 -24.17
N VAL A 177 3.12 1.29 -24.90
CA VAL A 177 2.21 2.42 -24.74
C VAL A 177 1.31 2.16 -23.53
N HIS A 178 1.37 3.04 -22.53
CA HIS A 178 0.58 2.90 -21.31
C HIS A 178 0.25 4.26 -20.66
N CYS A 179 -0.54 4.20 -19.60
CA CYS A 179 -0.71 5.26 -18.60
C CYS A 179 -0.74 4.68 -17.18
N GLY A 180 -0.16 5.39 -16.22
CA GLY A 180 -0.13 4.96 -14.82
C GLY A 180 -1.47 4.96 -14.08
N GLY A 181 -2.50 5.69 -14.55
CA GLY A 181 -3.86 5.58 -14.01
C GLY A 181 -4.54 4.26 -14.38
N ASN A 182 -4.11 3.62 -15.47
CA ASN A 182 -4.57 2.30 -15.87
C ASN A 182 -3.68 1.16 -15.35
N TYR A 183 -2.88 1.36 -14.31
CA TYR A 183 -1.99 0.34 -13.77
C TYR A 183 -1.96 0.33 -12.24
N MET A 184 -1.99 -0.86 -11.66
CA MET A 184 -1.69 -1.08 -10.24
C MET A 184 -1.00 -2.42 -10.03
N THR A 185 -0.14 -2.51 -9.01
CA THR A 185 0.57 -3.74 -8.62
C THR A 185 0.42 -4.02 -7.14
N ASP A 186 0.51 -5.30 -6.77
CA ASP A 186 0.49 -5.77 -5.39
C ASP A 186 1.89 -5.81 -4.74
N GLY A 187 2.94 -5.59 -5.54
CA GLY A 187 4.33 -5.58 -5.09
C GLY A 187 4.97 -6.98 -4.96
N LEU A 188 4.22 -8.04 -5.29
CA LEU A 188 4.58 -9.45 -5.21
C LEU A 188 4.40 -10.18 -6.56
N GLY A 189 4.63 -9.47 -7.67
CA GLY A 189 4.57 -10.05 -9.02
C GLY A 189 3.18 -10.10 -9.65
N THR A 190 2.16 -9.54 -9.00
CA THR A 190 0.83 -9.38 -9.60
C THR A 190 0.55 -7.91 -9.95
N ALA A 191 -0.07 -7.69 -11.12
CA ALA A 191 -0.58 -6.40 -11.52
C ALA A 191 -1.97 -6.49 -12.16
N ALA A 192 -2.64 -5.35 -12.29
CA ALA A 192 -3.92 -5.25 -12.96
C ALA A 192 -4.07 -3.94 -13.73
N SER A 193 -4.78 -4.03 -14.85
CA SER A 193 -5.12 -2.93 -15.76
C SER A 193 -6.46 -3.19 -16.44
N SER A 194 -7.08 -2.16 -17.01
CA SER A 194 -8.14 -2.39 -18.01
C SER A 194 -7.53 -2.93 -19.32
N ASP A 195 -8.38 -3.48 -20.19
CA ASP A 195 -8.02 -3.94 -21.54
C ASP A 195 -7.58 -2.83 -22.51
N LEU A 196 -7.59 -1.56 -22.07
CA LEU A 196 -7.03 -0.43 -22.80
C LEU A 196 -5.58 -0.69 -23.22
N VAL A 197 -4.76 -1.31 -22.33
CA VAL A 197 -3.36 -1.64 -22.63
C VAL A 197 -3.20 -2.53 -23.86
N TYR A 198 -4.09 -3.50 -24.07
CA TYR A 198 -4.06 -4.35 -25.26
C TYR A 198 -4.59 -3.63 -26.50
N SER A 199 -5.52 -2.69 -26.33
CA SER A 199 -6.11 -1.96 -27.45
C SER A 199 -5.25 -0.83 -28.02
N GLU A 200 -4.34 -0.28 -27.20
CA GLU A 200 -3.46 0.85 -27.55
C GLU A 200 -2.07 0.43 -28.06
N ASN A 201 -1.78 -0.88 -28.10
CA ASN A 201 -0.52 -1.43 -28.56
C ASN A 201 -0.74 -2.35 -29.77
N ASP A 202 0.21 -2.36 -30.71
CA ASP A 202 0.16 -3.20 -31.92
C ASP A 202 0.66 -4.64 -31.64
N GLU A 203 1.37 -4.82 -30.52
CA GLU A 203 1.84 -6.07 -29.97
C GLU A 203 0.69 -7.01 -29.59
N THR A 204 0.96 -8.32 -29.61
CA THR A 204 -0.01 -9.30 -29.08
C THR A 204 -0.08 -9.23 -27.56
N ASP A 205 -1.21 -9.60 -26.97
CA ASP A 205 -1.39 -9.69 -25.51
C ASP A 205 -0.24 -10.44 -24.83
N GLN A 206 0.25 -11.53 -25.42
CA GLN A 206 1.38 -12.29 -24.87
C GLN A 206 2.69 -11.49 -24.89
N GLN A 207 2.97 -10.74 -25.96
CA GLN A 207 4.17 -9.90 -26.02
C GLN A 207 4.11 -8.76 -25.01
N ILE A 208 2.92 -8.19 -24.80
CA ILE A 208 2.70 -7.20 -23.74
C ILE A 208 2.95 -7.84 -22.37
N ASN A 209 2.44 -9.04 -22.12
CA ASN A 209 2.71 -9.76 -20.87
C ASN A 209 4.20 -10.07 -20.68
N ASP A 210 4.90 -10.50 -21.73
CA ASP A 210 6.35 -10.75 -21.70
C ASP A 210 7.15 -9.44 -21.41
N LEU A 211 6.67 -8.29 -21.90
CA LEU A 211 7.23 -6.98 -21.54
C LEU A 211 6.96 -6.64 -20.07
N MET A 212 5.75 -6.92 -19.57
CA MET A 212 5.40 -6.69 -18.17
C MET A 212 6.26 -7.53 -17.21
N GLU A 213 6.51 -8.78 -17.57
CA GLU A 213 7.42 -9.67 -16.84
C GLU A 213 8.87 -9.12 -16.89
N SER A 214 9.39 -8.86 -18.09
CA SER A 214 10.81 -8.51 -18.28
C SER A 214 11.22 -7.12 -17.80
N TYR A 215 10.31 -6.15 -17.73
CA TYR A 215 10.61 -4.78 -17.27
C TYR A 215 10.11 -4.48 -15.85
N TYR A 216 9.04 -5.14 -15.40
CA TYR A 216 8.39 -4.81 -14.14
C TYR A 216 8.32 -6.00 -13.16
N GLY A 217 8.71 -7.21 -13.59
CA GLY A 217 8.67 -8.41 -12.73
C GLY A 217 7.23 -8.86 -12.46
N ILE A 218 6.33 -8.70 -13.43
CA ILE A 218 4.93 -9.11 -13.30
C ILE A 218 4.73 -10.51 -13.88
N ASP A 219 4.50 -11.48 -12.99
CA ASP A 219 4.22 -12.87 -13.33
C ASP A 219 2.73 -13.09 -13.65
N THR A 220 1.85 -12.40 -12.92
CA THR A 220 0.40 -12.47 -13.11
C THR A 220 -0.15 -11.10 -13.47
N TYR A 221 -0.65 -10.94 -14.70
CA TYR A 221 -1.24 -9.68 -15.17
C TYR A 221 -2.75 -9.80 -15.42
N HIS A 222 -3.55 -9.25 -14.51
CA HIS A 222 -5.01 -9.20 -14.63
C HIS A 222 -5.44 -8.06 -15.56
N VAL A 223 -5.70 -8.39 -16.83
CA VAL A 223 -6.23 -7.42 -17.80
C VAL A 223 -7.70 -7.69 -18.05
N LEU A 224 -8.56 -6.74 -17.67
CA LEU A 224 -10.02 -6.89 -17.64
C LEU A 224 -10.71 -5.81 -18.48
N PRO A 225 -11.87 -6.09 -19.12
CA PRO A 225 -12.68 -5.04 -19.74
C PRO A 225 -13.06 -3.95 -18.73
N ASP A 226 -12.93 -2.68 -19.13
CA ASP A 226 -13.32 -1.56 -18.27
C ASP A 226 -14.83 -1.63 -17.92
N PRO A 227 -15.20 -1.67 -16.62
CA PRO A 227 -16.60 -1.78 -16.20
C PRO A 227 -17.33 -0.44 -16.14
N ASN A 228 -16.65 0.70 -16.33
CA ASN A 228 -17.24 2.04 -16.21
C ASN A 228 -17.87 2.53 -17.51
N ASN A 229 -17.45 2.02 -18.68
CA ASN A 229 -17.91 2.48 -19.99
C ASN A 229 -17.77 4.01 -20.10
N THR A 230 -16.55 4.48 -19.82
CA THR A 230 -16.18 5.89 -19.94
C THR A 230 -15.26 6.05 -21.15
N TYR A 231 -14.64 7.22 -21.32
CA TYR A 231 -13.68 7.43 -22.41
C TYR A 231 -12.23 7.21 -21.97
N ILE A 232 -12.00 7.08 -20.65
CA ILE A 232 -10.66 7.07 -20.07
C ILE A 232 -10.16 5.63 -19.85
N ASP A 233 -11.07 4.72 -19.51
CA ASP A 233 -10.82 3.29 -19.30
C ASP A 233 -9.65 3.00 -18.35
N HIS A 234 -9.51 3.79 -17.28
CA HIS A 234 -8.47 3.61 -16.26
C HIS A 234 -8.98 2.77 -15.08
N ILE A 235 -8.15 1.81 -14.65
CA ILE A 235 -8.44 0.97 -13.49
C ILE A 235 -8.63 1.76 -12.18
N ASP A 236 -7.90 2.86 -11.98
CA ASP A 236 -8.01 3.70 -10.79
C ASP A 236 -9.41 4.35 -10.59
N CYS A 237 -10.25 4.34 -11.62
CA CYS A 237 -11.62 4.84 -11.61
C CYS A 237 -12.65 3.81 -11.11
N TRP A 238 -12.25 2.56 -10.87
CA TRP A 238 -13.15 1.51 -10.40
C TRP A 238 -12.52 0.46 -9.48
N GLY A 239 -11.19 0.35 -9.45
CA GLY A 239 -10.44 -0.64 -8.70
C GLY A 239 -9.17 -0.09 -8.05
N LYS A 240 -8.77 -0.63 -6.90
CA LYS A 240 -7.51 -0.27 -6.23
C LYS A 240 -7.02 -1.41 -5.34
N TYR A 241 -5.77 -1.86 -5.50
CA TYR A 241 -5.13 -2.70 -4.50
C TYR A 241 -4.85 -1.91 -3.22
N LEU A 242 -5.26 -2.46 -2.08
CA LEU A 242 -5.07 -1.86 -0.75
C LEU A 242 -3.96 -2.54 0.05
N SER A 243 -3.65 -3.79 -0.29
CA SER A 243 -2.55 -4.60 0.22
C SER A 243 -2.32 -5.76 -0.76
N PRO A 244 -1.31 -6.64 -0.55
CA PRO A 244 -1.15 -7.85 -1.37
C PRO A 244 -2.29 -8.88 -1.25
N THR A 245 -3.28 -8.62 -0.41
CA THR A 245 -4.43 -9.53 -0.18
C THR A 245 -5.78 -8.86 -0.36
N LYS A 246 -5.81 -7.53 -0.57
CA LYS A 246 -7.05 -6.74 -0.54
C LYS A 246 -7.17 -5.89 -1.78
N VAL A 247 -8.35 -5.91 -2.38
CA VAL A 247 -8.71 -5.05 -3.51
C VAL A 247 -10.02 -4.33 -3.21
N LEU A 248 -10.06 -3.03 -3.48
CA LEU A 248 -11.26 -2.22 -3.43
C LEU A 248 -11.87 -2.14 -4.82
N ILE A 249 -13.15 -2.46 -4.95
CA ILE A 249 -13.91 -2.34 -6.21
C ILE A 249 -15.13 -1.45 -5.98
N ARG A 250 -15.43 -0.55 -6.91
CA ARG A 250 -16.63 0.31 -6.79
C ARG A 250 -17.92 -0.52 -6.74
N GLU A 251 -18.97 0.05 -6.18
CA GLU A 251 -20.30 -0.55 -6.08
C GLU A 251 -21.35 0.49 -6.49
N VAL A 252 -22.34 0.06 -7.26
CA VAL A 252 -23.42 0.93 -7.75
C VAL A 252 -24.78 0.29 -7.47
N PRO A 253 -25.87 1.06 -7.40
CA PRO A 253 -27.20 0.47 -7.21
C PRO A 253 -27.61 -0.41 -8.40
N GLN A 254 -28.47 -1.40 -8.16
CA GLN A 254 -28.90 -2.39 -9.16
C GLN A 254 -29.51 -1.82 -10.44
N ASN A 255 -30.01 -0.58 -10.41
CA ASN A 255 -30.56 0.11 -11.57
C ASN A 255 -29.52 0.94 -12.35
N HIS A 256 -28.27 0.98 -11.90
CA HIS A 256 -27.17 1.63 -12.59
C HIS A 256 -26.83 0.87 -13.88
N PRO A 257 -26.57 1.54 -15.02
CA PRO A 257 -26.33 0.86 -16.29
C PRO A 257 -25.15 -0.12 -16.26
N GLN A 258 -24.08 0.23 -15.51
CA GLN A 258 -22.85 -0.56 -15.35
C GLN A 258 -22.91 -1.60 -14.20
N TYR A 259 -24.07 -1.83 -13.58
CA TYR A 259 -24.15 -2.72 -12.40
C TYR A 259 -23.58 -4.12 -12.67
N ASN A 260 -23.93 -4.73 -13.80
CA ASN A 260 -23.53 -6.10 -14.08
C ASN A 260 -22.01 -6.22 -14.32
N GLU A 261 -21.43 -5.26 -15.02
CA GLU A 261 -20.02 -5.19 -15.36
C GLU A 261 -19.16 -5.00 -14.10
N ILE A 262 -19.62 -4.14 -13.17
CA ILE A 262 -18.95 -3.90 -11.89
C ILE A 262 -19.03 -5.14 -10.98
N GLU A 263 -20.20 -5.79 -10.89
CA GLU A 263 -20.34 -7.04 -10.12
C GLU A 263 -19.53 -8.19 -10.73
N TYR A 264 -19.36 -8.21 -12.05
CA TYR A 264 -18.49 -9.18 -12.72
C TYR A 264 -17.04 -9.04 -12.28
N VAL A 265 -16.49 -7.81 -12.29
CA VAL A 265 -15.11 -7.54 -11.84
C VAL A 265 -14.92 -7.86 -10.36
N ALA A 266 -15.89 -7.50 -9.50
CA ALA A 266 -15.84 -7.85 -8.09
C ALA A 266 -15.82 -9.38 -7.89
N SER A 267 -16.64 -10.11 -8.65
CA SER A 267 -16.67 -11.58 -8.61
C SER A 267 -15.36 -12.18 -9.11
N TYR A 268 -14.80 -11.65 -10.21
CA TYR A 268 -13.52 -12.09 -10.77
C TYR A 268 -12.39 -12.03 -9.75
N PHE A 269 -12.22 -10.89 -9.05
CA PHE A 269 -11.18 -10.78 -8.03
C PHE A 269 -11.43 -11.72 -6.85
N SER A 270 -12.69 -11.89 -6.43
CA SER A 270 -13.04 -12.81 -5.34
C SER A 270 -12.77 -14.30 -5.64
N GLU A 271 -12.55 -14.64 -6.92
CA GLU A 271 -12.22 -16.00 -7.38
C GLU A 271 -10.75 -16.12 -7.82
N SER A 272 -10.09 -15.01 -8.11
CA SER A 272 -8.69 -14.95 -8.51
C SER A 272 -7.78 -15.10 -7.30
N LEU A 273 -6.61 -15.73 -7.49
CA LEU A 273 -5.68 -16.01 -6.40
C LEU A 273 -4.62 -14.90 -6.30
N THR A 274 -4.18 -14.65 -5.07
CA THR A 274 -2.97 -13.87 -4.75
C THR A 274 -1.72 -14.73 -4.92
N GLU A 275 -0.54 -14.13 -4.78
CA GLU A 275 0.75 -14.85 -4.76
C GLU A 275 0.79 -15.99 -3.72
N TRP A 276 0.04 -15.83 -2.61
CA TRP A 276 -0.04 -16.86 -1.57
C TRP A 276 -1.09 -17.95 -1.82
N GLY A 277 -1.74 -17.94 -3.00
CA GLY A 277 -2.66 -18.99 -3.43
C GLY A 277 -4.06 -18.93 -2.80
N TYR A 278 -4.42 -17.82 -2.17
CA TYR A 278 -5.76 -17.57 -1.62
C TYR A 278 -6.51 -16.51 -2.42
N PRO A 279 -7.86 -16.52 -2.45
CA PRO A 279 -8.60 -15.49 -3.14
C PRO A 279 -8.41 -14.09 -2.58
N TRP A 280 -8.54 -13.05 -3.42
CA TRP A 280 -8.51 -11.66 -2.96
C TRP A 280 -9.67 -11.35 -2.00
N GLU A 281 -9.37 -10.61 -0.92
CA GLU A 281 -10.40 -9.99 -0.07
C GLU A 281 -10.94 -8.75 -0.80
N VAL A 282 -12.13 -8.90 -1.39
CA VAL A 282 -12.78 -7.83 -2.14
C VAL A 282 -13.57 -6.92 -1.20
N HIS A 283 -13.10 -5.69 -1.04
CA HIS A 283 -13.84 -4.61 -0.39
C HIS A 283 -14.63 -3.81 -1.42
N ARG A 284 -15.78 -3.28 -1.01
CA ARG A 284 -16.70 -2.52 -1.87
C ARG A 284 -16.85 -1.08 -1.40
N VAL A 285 -16.96 -0.13 -2.32
CA VAL A 285 -17.25 1.27 -2.03
C VAL A 285 -18.41 1.79 -2.85
N TYR A 286 -19.47 2.27 -2.19
CA TYR A 286 -20.72 2.64 -2.84
C TYR A 286 -20.65 4.03 -3.52
N THR A 287 -20.79 4.05 -4.84
CA THR A 287 -20.66 5.23 -5.72
C THR A 287 -21.92 5.43 -6.57
N PRO A 288 -23.10 5.70 -5.98
CA PRO A 288 -24.37 5.71 -6.70
C PRO A 288 -24.50 6.79 -7.77
N ASN A 289 -23.67 7.82 -7.71
CA ASN A 289 -23.59 8.91 -8.69
C ASN A 289 -22.16 9.05 -9.23
N ASP A 290 -21.44 7.93 -9.39
CA ASP A 290 -20.08 7.88 -9.93
C ASP A 290 -19.04 8.73 -9.16
N GLN A 291 -19.19 8.83 -7.84
CA GLN A 291 -18.16 9.49 -7.02
C GLN A 291 -16.82 8.75 -7.14
N PRO A 292 -15.68 9.46 -7.25
CA PRO A 292 -14.39 8.85 -7.56
C PRO A 292 -13.68 8.26 -6.33
N TYR A 293 -14.41 7.60 -5.41
CA TYR A 293 -13.84 7.17 -4.13
C TYR A 293 -12.70 6.15 -4.25
N THR A 294 -12.62 5.39 -5.35
CA THR A 294 -11.49 4.48 -5.62
C THR A 294 -10.22 5.22 -6.02
N ASN A 295 -10.36 6.46 -6.51
CA ASN A 295 -9.26 7.30 -7.00
C ASN A 295 -8.54 8.01 -5.82
N SER A 296 -8.26 7.24 -4.78
CA SER A 296 -7.57 7.64 -3.55
C SER A 296 -6.06 7.50 -3.67
N LEU A 297 -5.32 8.19 -2.82
CA LEU A 297 -3.88 8.04 -2.65
C LEU A 297 -3.61 7.30 -1.34
N ILE A 298 -2.92 6.15 -1.40
CA ILE A 298 -2.30 5.55 -0.21
C ILE A 298 -0.91 6.17 -0.09
N LEU A 299 -0.61 6.72 1.07
CA LEU A 299 0.66 7.37 1.33
C LEU A 299 1.09 7.08 2.76
N ASN A 300 1.98 6.11 2.88
CA ASN A 300 2.41 5.60 4.16
C ASN A 300 1.21 5.23 5.06
N GLU A 301 1.16 5.69 6.30
CA GLU A 301 0.07 5.41 7.24
C GLU A 301 -1.24 6.18 6.95
N LYS A 302 -1.29 7.00 5.89
CA LYS A 302 -2.45 7.82 5.50
C LYS A 302 -3.09 7.33 4.21
N VAL A 303 -4.40 7.50 4.10
CA VAL A 303 -5.15 7.32 2.84
C VAL A 303 -6.00 8.55 2.58
N LEU A 304 -5.69 9.28 1.51
CA LEU A 304 -6.44 10.46 1.11
C LEU A 304 -7.51 10.04 0.10
N VAL A 305 -8.77 10.18 0.47
CA VAL A 305 -9.93 9.77 -0.34
C VAL A 305 -10.60 11.01 -0.93
N PRO A 306 -10.75 11.13 -2.26
CA PRO A 306 -11.47 12.26 -2.85
C PRO A 306 -12.95 12.19 -2.50
N ILE A 307 -13.46 13.23 -1.83
CA ILE A 307 -14.87 13.33 -1.43
C ILE A 307 -15.59 14.47 -2.17
N MET A 308 -16.90 14.30 -2.36
CA MET A 308 -17.72 15.15 -3.23
C MET A 308 -18.65 16.10 -2.45
N ASN A 309 -18.52 16.17 -1.12
CA ASN A 309 -19.50 16.77 -0.21
C ASN A 309 -20.90 16.16 -0.39
N SER A 310 -20.96 14.84 -0.59
CA SER A 310 -22.19 14.08 -0.80
C SER A 310 -22.62 13.33 0.46
N SER A 311 -23.84 12.82 0.48
CA SER A 311 -24.34 12.00 1.59
C SER A 311 -23.65 10.65 1.73
N TRP A 312 -22.84 10.24 0.74
CA TRP A 312 -22.17 8.94 0.68
C TRP A 312 -20.71 9.01 1.10
N ASP A 313 -20.17 10.21 1.31
CA ASP A 313 -18.76 10.42 1.64
C ASP A 313 -18.40 9.69 2.94
N GLY A 314 -19.25 9.76 3.97
CA GLY A 314 -19.01 9.08 5.25
C GLY A 314 -18.98 7.55 5.13
N ASP A 315 -19.86 6.96 4.33
CA ASP A 315 -19.88 5.52 4.09
C ASP A 315 -18.63 5.07 3.31
N ALA A 316 -18.16 5.90 2.37
CA ALA A 316 -16.94 5.65 1.62
C ALA A 316 -15.70 5.68 2.52
N ILE A 317 -15.58 6.67 3.42
CA ILE A 317 -14.51 6.71 4.42
C ILE A 317 -14.54 5.45 5.30
N ASN A 318 -15.72 5.06 5.80
CA ASN A 318 -15.86 3.87 6.63
C ASN A 318 -15.49 2.58 5.87
N ALA A 319 -15.74 2.49 4.55
CA ALA A 319 -15.31 1.35 3.74
C ALA A 319 -13.77 1.20 3.74
N TYR A 320 -13.03 2.31 3.63
CA TYR A 320 -11.57 2.32 3.77
C TYR A 320 -11.12 1.99 5.20
N GLU A 321 -11.76 2.54 6.23
CA GLU A 321 -11.41 2.24 7.64
C GLU A 321 -11.56 0.76 7.98
N LEU A 322 -12.58 0.09 7.42
CA LEU A 322 -12.77 -1.35 7.55
C LEU A 322 -11.73 -2.15 6.76
N ALA A 323 -11.40 -1.71 5.54
CA ALA A 323 -10.46 -2.40 4.67
C ALA A 323 -9.01 -2.25 5.13
N MET A 324 -8.66 -1.10 5.71
CA MET A 324 -7.30 -0.71 6.10
C MET A 324 -7.24 -0.31 7.58
N PRO A 325 -7.45 -1.25 8.53
CA PRO A 325 -7.45 -0.94 9.96
C PRO A 325 -6.13 -0.30 10.39
N GLY A 326 -6.23 0.83 11.12
CA GLY A 326 -5.09 1.55 11.66
C GLY A 326 -4.49 2.62 10.75
N TYR A 327 -4.88 2.67 9.47
CA TYR A 327 -4.58 3.82 8.61
C TYR A 327 -5.43 5.02 8.99
N GLU A 328 -4.87 6.22 8.82
CA GLU A 328 -5.60 7.47 8.94
C GLU A 328 -6.29 7.79 7.60
N ILE A 329 -7.62 7.68 7.57
CA ILE A 329 -8.40 7.92 6.36
C ILE A 329 -8.87 9.38 6.34
N ILE A 330 -8.42 10.14 5.34
CA ILE A 330 -8.64 11.59 5.23
C ILE A 330 -9.46 11.89 3.98
N GLY A 331 -10.66 12.43 4.17
CA GLY A 331 -11.48 12.92 3.05
C GLY A 331 -10.96 14.26 2.54
N VAL A 332 -10.65 14.36 1.24
CA VAL A 332 -10.17 15.60 0.60
C VAL A 332 -11.11 16.10 -0.49
N THR A 333 -11.38 17.41 -0.49
CA THR A 333 -12.22 18.06 -1.51
C THR A 333 -11.36 18.67 -2.61
N GLY A 334 -11.93 18.80 -3.81
CA GLY A 334 -11.26 19.37 -4.97
C GLY A 334 -12.19 19.41 -6.19
N SER A 335 -11.65 19.79 -7.35
CA SER A 335 -12.36 19.72 -8.62
C SER A 335 -12.29 18.30 -9.19
N TRP A 336 -12.95 17.37 -8.49
CA TRP A 336 -12.96 15.95 -8.83
C TRP A 336 -14.05 15.62 -9.84
N GLU A 337 -13.75 14.68 -10.72
CA GLU A 337 -14.66 14.05 -11.66
C GLU A 337 -14.58 12.53 -11.47
N SER A 338 -15.59 11.79 -11.94
CA SER A 338 -15.62 10.32 -11.87
C SER A 338 -14.45 9.65 -12.59
N THR A 339 -13.81 10.36 -13.51
CA THR A 339 -12.71 9.91 -14.38
C THR A 339 -11.40 10.65 -14.11
N ASP A 340 -11.36 11.54 -13.12
CA ASP A 340 -10.18 12.35 -12.78
C ASP A 340 -10.33 12.93 -11.37
N ALA A 341 -9.64 12.36 -10.39
CA ALA A 341 -9.63 12.89 -9.04
C ALA A 341 -8.22 12.95 -8.43
N LEU A 342 -8.04 12.54 -7.17
CA LEU A 342 -6.79 12.74 -6.47
C LEU A 342 -5.67 11.88 -7.06
N HIS A 343 -5.90 10.58 -7.19
CA HIS A 343 -4.90 9.60 -7.59
C HIS A 343 -4.29 9.92 -8.95
N CYS A 344 -5.09 10.40 -9.91
CA CYS A 344 -4.66 10.80 -11.25
C CYS A 344 -3.64 11.97 -11.24
N ARG A 345 -3.56 12.74 -10.15
CA ARG A 345 -2.82 14.02 -10.07
C ARG A 345 -1.62 13.96 -9.14
N VAL A 346 -1.29 12.79 -8.60
CA VAL A 346 -0.21 12.57 -7.63
C VAL A 346 0.47 11.21 -7.87
N LYS A 347 1.79 11.14 -7.63
CA LYS A 347 2.55 9.89 -7.76
C LYS A 347 3.52 9.72 -6.59
N GLY A 348 3.45 8.59 -5.88
CA GLY A 348 4.39 8.28 -4.80
C GLY A 348 5.81 8.10 -5.33
N ILE A 349 6.80 8.53 -4.54
CA ILE A 349 8.22 8.25 -4.71
C ILE A 349 8.64 7.34 -3.55
N PRO A 350 9.04 6.09 -3.83
CA PRO A 350 9.43 5.14 -2.80
C PRO A 350 10.68 5.64 -2.06
N ASP A 351 10.92 5.08 -0.89
CA ASP A 351 12.26 5.15 -0.29
C ASP A 351 13.25 4.37 -1.17
N LEU A 352 14.27 5.05 -1.72
CA LEU A 352 15.24 4.42 -2.60
C LEU A 352 16.18 3.45 -1.87
N ASP A 353 16.28 3.57 -0.54
CA ASP A 353 17.00 2.61 0.31
C ASP A 353 16.05 1.91 1.29
N MET A 354 14.83 1.56 0.83
CA MET A 354 13.77 0.98 1.65
C MET A 354 14.24 -0.21 2.49
N LEU A 355 13.75 -0.28 3.73
CA LEU A 355 13.72 -1.52 4.50
C LEU A 355 12.40 -2.24 4.19
N GLN A 356 12.47 -3.29 3.39
CA GLN A 356 11.30 -3.99 2.86
C GLN A 356 10.90 -5.12 3.80
N LEU A 357 9.60 -5.22 4.13
CA LEU A 357 9.05 -6.30 4.94
C LEU A 357 7.88 -6.94 4.20
N PHE A 358 8.00 -8.24 3.92
CA PHE A 358 6.93 -9.03 3.31
C PHE A 358 6.52 -10.16 4.23
N HIS A 359 5.22 -10.34 4.43
CA HIS A 359 4.69 -11.39 5.28
C HIS A 359 3.28 -11.78 4.84
N ASN A 360 3.07 -13.07 4.61
CA ASN A 360 1.76 -13.66 4.41
C ASN A 360 0.99 -13.69 5.74
N PRO A 361 -0.08 -12.88 5.91
CA PRO A 361 -0.82 -12.84 7.16
C PRO A 361 -1.41 -14.22 7.52
N LEU A 362 -1.41 -14.56 8.81
CA LEU A 362 -2.00 -15.81 9.26
C LEU A 362 -3.51 -15.80 9.03
N GLY A 363 -4.01 -16.89 8.44
CA GLY A 363 -5.44 -17.10 8.27
C GLY A 363 -6.12 -17.57 9.55
N ASP A 364 -7.44 -17.37 9.62
CA ASP A 364 -8.25 -17.94 10.69
C ASP A 364 -8.11 -19.46 10.72
N THR A 365 -8.04 -20.03 11.92
CA THR A 365 -7.98 -21.48 12.14
C THR A 365 -6.72 -22.16 11.59
N ILE A 366 -5.64 -21.41 11.39
CA ILE A 366 -4.34 -21.97 11.02
C ILE A 366 -3.85 -23.01 12.04
N ASP A 367 -3.27 -24.09 11.54
CA ASP A 367 -2.66 -25.12 12.36
C ASP A 367 -1.50 -24.56 13.18
N SER A 368 -1.38 -25.04 14.42
CA SER A 368 -0.26 -24.72 15.30
C SER A 368 0.81 -25.82 15.27
N PHE A 369 2.05 -25.45 15.54
CA PHE A 369 3.14 -26.37 15.83
C PHE A 369 3.07 -26.77 17.29
N ILE A 370 3.08 -28.09 17.54
CA ILE A 370 3.06 -28.66 18.89
C ILE A 370 4.22 -28.06 19.69
N ASN A 371 3.90 -27.48 20.85
CA ASN A 371 4.81 -26.80 21.79
C ASN A 371 5.43 -25.46 21.34
N GLU A 372 5.26 -25.05 20.08
CA GLU A 372 5.87 -23.81 19.57
C GLU A 372 4.83 -22.70 19.30
N GLY A 373 3.60 -23.07 18.93
CA GLY A 373 2.51 -22.13 18.67
C GLY A 373 2.31 -21.88 17.18
N TYR A 374 2.08 -20.63 16.75
CA TYR A 374 1.75 -20.30 15.36
C TYR A 374 2.96 -19.69 14.68
N MET A 375 3.44 -20.35 13.62
CA MET A 375 4.64 -19.94 12.90
C MET A 375 4.41 -18.63 12.16
N ILE A 376 5.36 -17.71 12.27
CA ILE A 376 5.44 -16.46 11.53
C ILE A 376 6.68 -16.53 10.65
N ASN A 377 6.50 -16.26 9.36
CA ASN A 377 7.58 -16.09 8.39
C ASN A 377 7.50 -14.70 7.78
N ALA A 378 8.62 -13.99 7.72
CA ALA A 378 8.71 -12.68 7.10
C ALA A 378 9.99 -12.58 6.27
N VAL A 379 9.91 -12.06 5.06
CA VAL A 379 11.10 -11.70 4.26
C VAL A 379 11.44 -10.25 4.55
N ILE A 380 12.67 -9.98 4.97
CA ILE A 380 13.13 -8.65 5.37
C ILE A 380 14.40 -8.30 4.63
N ASP A 381 14.31 -7.33 3.75
CA ASP A 381 15.37 -6.97 2.82
C ASP A 381 15.74 -5.49 2.96
N ASP A 382 17.02 -5.19 3.24
CA ASP A 382 17.51 -3.83 3.41
C ASP A 382 18.18 -3.32 2.13
N LEU A 383 17.43 -2.56 1.31
CA LEU A 383 18.00 -1.98 0.09
C LEU A 383 19.16 -1.01 0.39
N SER A 384 19.19 -0.45 1.61
CA SER A 384 20.31 0.36 2.11
C SER A 384 21.64 -0.37 2.23
N LYS A 385 21.62 -1.72 2.26
CA LYS A 385 22.80 -2.59 2.41
C LYS A 385 23.61 -2.26 3.67
N THR A 386 22.98 -1.63 4.66
CA THR A 386 23.63 -1.23 5.93
C THR A 386 23.60 -2.35 6.97
N GLY A 387 22.76 -3.37 6.75
CA GLY A 387 22.56 -4.53 7.59
C GLY A 387 21.43 -4.33 8.59
N ILE A 388 20.63 -5.39 8.77
CA ILE A 388 19.60 -5.49 9.81
C ILE A 388 20.24 -5.47 11.20
N VAL A 389 19.66 -4.70 12.12
CA VAL A 389 20.15 -4.62 13.50
C VAL A 389 19.82 -5.91 14.25
N ASP A 390 20.83 -6.52 14.87
CA ASP A 390 20.70 -7.77 15.61
C ASP A 390 19.65 -7.67 16.74
N GLY A 391 18.78 -8.68 16.84
CA GLY A 391 17.66 -8.72 17.79
C GLY A 391 16.58 -7.65 17.58
N SER A 392 16.58 -6.92 16.46
CA SER A 392 15.56 -5.90 16.16
C SER A 392 14.30 -6.47 15.52
N VAL A 393 14.41 -7.63 14.86
CA VAL A 393 13.30 -8.28 14.17
C VAL A 393 12.41 -9.00 15.18
N LYS A 394 11.21 -8.47 15.37
CA LYS A 394 10.27 -8.97 16.37
C LYS A 394 8.86 -9.00 15.79
N VAL A 395 8.06 -9.94 16.27
CA VAL A 395 6.61 -9.89 16.14
C VAL A 395 6.02 -9.40 17.45
N PHE A 396 5.23 -8.33 17.38
CA PHE A 396 4.48 -7.78 18.49
C PHE A 396 3.06 -8.31 18.41
N TRP A 397 2.55 -8.89 19.49
CA TRP A 397 1.25 -9.54 19.49
C TRP A 397 0.49 -9.32 20.79
N LYS A 398 -0.83 -9.48 20.73
CA LYS A 398 -1.72 -9.52 21.91
C LYS A 398 -3.02 -10.23 21.61
N THR A 399 -3.66 -10.73 22.64
CA THR A 399 -5.04 -11.21 22.61
C THR A 399 -6.04 -10.06 22.79
N GLU A 400 -7.32 -10.29 22.51
CA GLU A 400 -8.37 -9.29 22.78
C GLU A 400 -8.54 -8.94 24.27
N ALA A 401 -8.12 -9.82 25.18
CA ALA A 401 -8.18 -9.58 26.62
C ALA A 401 -7.07 -8.62 27.09
N GLU A 402 -6.04 -8.42 26.28
CA GLU A 402 -4.83 -7.69 26.65
C GLU A 402 -4.82 -6.26 26.08
N PHE A 403 -4.34 -5.34 26.91
CA PHE A 403 -4.22 -3.93 26.51
C PHE A 403 -2.91 -3.66 25.78
N GLU A 404 -1.80 -4.15 26.34
CA GLU A 404 -0.44 -3.97 25.83
C GLU A 404 -0.04 -5.10 24.88
N TYR A 405 0.91 -4.81 23.99
CA TYR A 405 1.54 -5.83 23.14
C TYR A 405 2.70 -6.48 23.88
N ASP A 406 2.77 -7.81 23.82
CA ASP A 406 3.98 -8.56 24.07
C ASP A 406 4.79 -8.70 22.78
N SER A 407 6.01 -9.24 22.84
CA SER A 407 6.86 -9.43 21.67
C SER A 407 7.65 -10.73 21.72
N THR A 408 7.76 -11.41 20.58
CA THR A 408 8.66 -12.54 20.38
C THR A 408 9.68 -12.22 19.29
N ASP A 409 10.87 -12.80 19.40
CA ASP A 409 11.93 -12.63 18.41
C ASP A 409 11.66 -13.46 17.16
N LEU A 410 11.99 -12.91 15.99
CA LEU A 410 12.12 -13.69 14.76
C LEU A 410 13.61 -13.84 14.43
N TYR A 411 14.00 -15.03 14.02
CA TYR A 411 15.38 -15.39 13.76
C TYR A 411 15.60 -15.62 12.27
N LEU A 412 16.73 -15.15 11.74
CA LEU A 412 17.10 -15.37 10.36
C LEU A 412 17.20 -16.88 10.08
N SER A 413 16.49 -17.31 9.05
CA SER A 413 16.53 -18.68 8.52
C SER A 413 17.95 -19.03 8.09
N LEU A 414 18.40 -20.23 8.45
CA LEU A 414 19.68 -20.77 8.02
C LEU A 414 19.57 -21.58 6.72
N VAL A 415 18.38 -21.61 6.10
CA VAL A 415 18.10 -22.29 4.84
C VAL A 415 18.63 -21.44 3.68
N PRO A 416 19.64 -21.92 2.92
CA PRO A 416 20.24 -21.12 1.84
C PRO A 416 19.27 -20.70 0.74
N GLU A 417 18.20 -21.48 0.52
CA GLU A 417 17.17 -21.24 -0.49
C GLU A 417 16.14 -20.18 -0.06
N GLU A 418 16.17 -19.72 1.20
CA GLU A 418 15.28 -18.69 1.75
C GLU A 418 16.08 -17.52 2.32
N PRO A 419 16.85 -16.80 1.47
CA PRO A 419 17.62 -15.65 1.93
C PRO A 419 16.68 -14.61 2.53
N ASN A 420 17.15 -13.91 3.55
CA ASN A 420 16.42 -12.81 4.19
C ASN A 420 15.09 -13.20 4.87
N THR A 421 14.78 -14.49 4.97
CA THR A 421 13.59 -14.97 5.69
C THR A 421 13.85 -15.05 7.18
N TYR A 422 12.99 -14.43 7.98
CA TYR A 422 12.98 -14.50 9.44
C TYR A 422 11.78 -15.31 9.91
N THR A 423 12.04 -16.27 10.79
CA THR A 423 11.04 -17.20 11.33
C THR A 423 10.98 -17.11 12.85
N GLY A 424 9.78 -17.21 13.38
CA GLY A 424 9.53 -17.36 14.81
C GLY A 424 8.09 -17.78 15.07
N PHE A 425 7.65 -17.69 16.31
CA PHE A 425 6.32 -18.15 16.70
C PHE A 425 5.58 -17.14 17.56
N LEU A 426 4.28 -17.01 17.30
CA LEU A 426 3.32 -16.51 18.28
C LEU A 426 3.01 -17.63 19.27
N PRO A 427 2.87 -17.33 20.56
CA PRO A 427 2.78 -18.38 21.55
C PRO A 427 1.47 -19.18 21.47
N PRO A 428 1.51 -20.43 21.94
CA PRO A 428 0.37 -21.33 21.98
C PRO A 428 -0.78 -20.76 22.83
N GLN A 429 -2.02 -20.99 22.37
CA GLN A 429 -3.23 -20.57 23.08
C GLN A 429 -3.91 -21.76 23.78
N LEU A 430 -4.38 -21.58 25.01
CA LEU A 430 -5.17 -22.59 25.74
C LEU A 430 -6.64 -22.63 25.33
N TYR A 431 -7.15 -21.48 24.89
CA TYR A 431 -8.53 -21.27 24.48
C TYR A 431 -8.55 -20.54 23.15
N GLY A 432 -9.63 -20.74 22.39
CA GLY A 432 -9.80 -20.04 21.12
C GLY A 432 -9.84 -18.54 21.35
N SER A 433 -8.95 -17.80 20.69
CA SER A 433 -8.79 -16.37 20.93
C SER A 433 -8.47 -15.65 19.62
N LYS A 434 -8.83 -14.36 19.55
CA LYS A 434 -8.41 -13.51 18.43
C LYS A 434 -7.09 -12.85 18.80
N ILE A 435 -6.07 -13.11 17.99
CA ILE A 435 -4.74 -12.51 18.14
C ILE A 435 -4.61 -11.36 17.16
N LYS A 436 -4.09 -10.22 17.63
CA LYS A 436 -3.67 -9.08 16.81
C LYS A 436 -2.16 -8.99 16.87
N TYR A 437 -1.51 -8.83 15.72
CA TYR A 437 -0.05 -8.77 15.66
C TYR A 437 0.48 -7.90 14.54
N PHE A 438 1.73 -7.46 14.65
CA PHE A 438 2.49 -6.83 13.57
C PHE A 438 3.97 -7.20 13.70
N ILE A 439 4.68 -7.22 12.58
CA ILE A 439 6.13 -7.45 12.54
C ILE A 439 6.83 -6.11 12.50
N GLN A 440 8.01 -6.01 13.10
CA GLN A 440 8.83 -4.81 13.06
C GLN A 440 10.30 -5.18 12.91
N ALA A 441 11.03 -4.37 12.14
CA ALA A 441 12.47 -4.50 11.95
C ALA A 441 13.17 -3.13 11.98
N LEU A 442 14.48 -3.14 12.26
CA LEU A 442 15.33 -1.96 12.22
C LEU A 442 16.58 -2.27 11.39
N ASP A 443 16.97 -1.37 10.51
CA ASP A 443 18.27 -1.44 9.82
C ASP A 443 19.30 -0.49 10.45
N SER A 444 20.57 -0.65 10.05
CA SER A 444 21.67 0.16 10.58
C SER A 444 21.70 1.58 10.01
N SER A 445 20.87 1.90 9.02
CA SER A 445 20.62 3.26 8.54
C SER A 445 19.72 4.06 9.49
N GLY A 446 19.00 3.36 10.38
CA GLY A 446 18.06 3.91 11.34
C GLY A 446 16.60 3.83 10.90
N ARG A 447 16.31 3.19 9.76
CA ARG A 447 14.95 2.94 9.30
C ARG A 447 14.30 1.90 10.20
N LYS A 448 13.06 2.17 10.58
CA LYS A 448 12.26 1.34 11.46
C LYS A 448 10.90 1.09 10.80
N GLU A 449 10.69 -0.12 10.32
CA GLU A 449 9.50 -0.44 9.55
C GLU A 449 8.62 -1.47 10.25
N LYS A 450 7.34 -1.44 9.91
CA LYS A 450 6.31 -2.35 10.41
C LYS A 450 5.58 -3.02 9.26
N HIS A 451 5.11 -4.24 9.50
CA HIS A 451 4.20 -4.94 8.60
C HIS A 451 2.98 -5.49 9.38
N PRO A 452 1.74 -5.04 9.08
CA PRO A 452 1.43 -4.02 8.08
C PRO A 452 1.96 -2.64 8.52
N MET A 453 2.09 -1.72 7.56
CA MET A 453 2.67 -0.40 7.83
C MET A 453 1.90 0.38 8.90
N ALA A 454 0.56 0.34 8.83
CA ALA A 454 -0.32 0.86 9.86
C ALA A 454 -1.23 -0.26 10.40
N GLY A 455 -1.58 -0.16 11.69
CA GLY A 455 -2.47 -1.11 12.35
C GLY A 455 -1.83 -2.45 12.69
N TYR A 456 -2.53 -3.54 12.36
CA TYR A 456 -2.17 -4.91 12.74
C TYR A 456 -2.83 -5.92 11.79
N HIS A 457 -2.21 -7.10 11.68
CA HIS A 457 -2.86 -8.32 11.20
C HIS A 457 -3.70 -8.93 12.33
N SER A 458 -4.72 -9.70 11.99
CA SER A 458 -5.48 -10.45 12.99
C SER A 458 -6.01 -11.76 12.46
N PHE A 459 -6.03 -12.77 13.31
CA PHE A 459 -6.59 -14.08 13.02
C PHE A 459 -7.20 -14.71 14.28
N PHE A 460 -8.12 -15.63 14.09
CA PHE A 460 -8.65 -16.48 15.15
C PHE A 460 -7.76 -17.72 15.35
N ALA A 461 -7.09 -17.77 16.48
CA ALA A 461 -6.20 -18.83 16.91
C ALA A 461 -7.02 -19.93 17.60
N LEU A 462 -6.99 -21.17 17.08
CA LEU A 462 -7.60 -22.32 17.73
C LEU A 462 -6.79 -22.76 18.95
N PRO A 463 -7.41 -23.32 20.01
CA PRO A 463 -6.68 -23.91 21.12
C PRO A 463 -5.60 -24.87 20.64
N THR A 464 -4.42 -24.75 21.24
CA THR A 464 -3.30 -25.65 20.99
C THR A 464 -3.34 -26.83 21.94
N ASP A 465 -2.88 -27.98 21.47
CA ASP A 465 -2.75 -29.20 22.28
C ASP A 465 -1.53 -29.19 23.20
N ILE A 466 -0.98 -28.00 23.54
CA ILE A 466 0.27 -27.88 24.28
C ILE A 466 0.23 -28.64 25.63
N CYS A 467 -0.91 -28.61 26.31
CA CYS A 467 -1.07 -29.28 27.60
C CYS A 467 -1.30 -30.79 27.49
N ASN A 468 -1.62 -31.31 26.30
CA ASN A 468 -1.75 -32.76 26.10
C ASN A 468 -0.40 -33.49 26.19
N SER A 469 0.71 -32.75 26.05
CA SER A 469 2.07 -33.30 26.20
C SER A 469 2.56 -33.32 27.65
N TRP A 470 1.89 -32.59 28.56
CA TRP A 470 2.26 -32.55 29.97
C TRP A 470 1.72 -33.79 30.68
N SER A 471 2.51 -34.35 31.58
CA SER A 471 2.09 -35.51 32.37
C SER A 471 1.16 -35.08 33.50
N LEU A 472 0.07 -35.82 33.73
CA LEU A 472 -0.83 -35.55 34.86
C LEU A 472 -0.05 -35.51 36.17
N GLY A 473 -0.15 -34.39 36.90
CA GLY A 473 0.56 -34.13 38.15
C GLY A 473 1.97 -33.52 38.02
N ASP A 474 2.53 -33.40 36.82
CA ASP A 474 3.84 -32.77 36.57
C ASP A 474 3.63 -31.27 36.32
N VAL A 475 3.49 -30.52 37.41
CA VAL A 475 3.00 -29.13 37.42
C VAL A 475 4.08 -28.16 36.91
N ASP A 476 5.35 -28.52 36.98
CA ASP A 476 6.46 -27.75 36.40
C ASP A 476 6.95 -28.24 35.04
N ASN A 477 6.34 -29.31 34.50
CA ASN A 477 6.72 -29.95 33.24
C ASN A 477 8.21 -30.35 33.20
N SER A 478 8.75 -30.77 34.33
CA SER A 478 10.14 -31.24 34.44
C SER A 478 10.34 -32.64 33.87
N GLY A 479 9.25 -33.39 33.66
CA GLY A 479 9.26 -34.80 33.29
C GLY A 479 9.41 -35.74 34.49
N GLU A 480 9.47 -35.22 35.72
CA GLU A 480 9.60 -36.00 36.95
C GLU A 480 8.55 -35.59 37.99
N LEU A 481 7.65 -36.51 38.34
CA LEU A 481 6.67 -36.30 39.40
C LEU A 481 7.33 -36.37 40.79
N ASN A 482 7.53 -35.22 41.43
CA ASN A 482 8.27 -35.11 42.68
C ASN A 482 7.65 -34.13 43.70
N ILE A 483 8.36 -33.85 44.80
CA ILE A 483 7.83 -32.99 45.88
C ILE A 483 7.63 -31.53 45.44
N ILE A 484 8.34 -31.07 44.41
CA ILE A 484 8.20 -29.74 43.83
C ILE A 484 6.80 -29.57 43.23
N ASP A 485 6.28 -30.57 42.52
CA ASP A 485 4.93 -30.54 41.96
C ASP A 485 3.85 -30.40 43.03
N VAL A 486 4.01 -31.10 44.16
CA VAL A 486 3.10 -31.00 45.32
C VAL A 486 3.12 -29.59 45.90
N ILE A 487 4.29 -28.96 45.98
CA ILE A 487 4.45 -27.59 46.48
C ILE A 487 3.79 -26.61 45.51
N LEU A 488 4.06 -26.74 44.22
CA LEU A 488 3.49 -25.87 43.19
C LEU A 488 1.96 -25.99 43.10
N LEU A 489 1.42 -27.21 43.16
CA LEU A 489 -0.03 -27.43 43.25
C LEU A 489 -0.64 -26.80 44.49
N SER A 490 0.05 -26.90 45.63
CA SER A 490 -0.40 -26.27 46.88
C SER A 490 -0.41 -24.74 46.77
N GLU A 491 0.61 -24.15 46.15
CA GLU A 491 0.67 -22.70 45.91
C GLU A 491 -0.40 -22.25 44.93
N LEU A 492 -0.64 -23.02 43.87
CA LEU A 492 -1.69 -22.77 42.89
C LEU A 492 -3.07 -22.71 43.55
N ILE A 493 -3.42 -23.71 44.37
CA ILE A 493 -4.71 -23.75 45.07
C ILE A 493 -4.86 -22.61 46.09
N VAL A 494 -3.78 -22.28 46.81
CA VAL A 494 -3.83 -21.28 47.91
C VAL A 494 -3.80 -19.85 47.40
N TYR A 495 -2.99 -19.57 46.38
CA TYR A 495 -2.71 -18.21 45.91
C TYR A 495 -3.29 -17.90 44.52
N GLY A 496 -3.73 -18.92 43.78
CA GLY A 496 -4.22 -18.76 42.40
C GLY A 496 -3.13 -18.36 41.40
N ASN A 497 -1.85 -18.56 41.77
CA ASN A 497 -0.72 -18.23 40.91
C ASN A 497 -0.30 -19.47 40.12
N SER A 498 -0.65 -19.49 38.83
CA SER A 498 -0.10 -20.48 37.90
C SER A 498 1.36 -20.16 37.58
N SER A 499 2.22 -21.18 37.59
CA SER A 499 3.64 -21.08 37.22
C SER A 499 3.90 -21.31 35.72
N GLY A 500 2.85 -21.57 34.94
CA GLY A 500 2.94 -21.84 33.50
C GLY A 500 1.57 -21.94 32.81
N LEU A 501 1.55 -22.09 31.49
CA LEU A 501 0.31 -22.15 30.70
C LEU A 501 -0.54 -23.39 31.04
N CYS A 502 0.07 -24.53 31.36
CA CYS A 502 -0.63 -25.81 31.50
C CYS A 502 -0.82 -26.29 32.92
N CYS A 503 -0.36 -25.54 33.93
CA CYS A 503 -0.36 -26.01 35.32
C CYS A 503 -1.77 -26.40 35.77
N ASP A 504 -2.80 -25.58 35.50
CA ASP A 504 -4.18 -25.87 35.86
C ASP A 504 -4.72 -27.16 35.20
N PHE A 505 -4.24 -27.48 34.00
CA PHE A 505 -4.71 -28.64 33.21
C PHE A 505 -4.20 -29.97 33.77
N VAL A 506 -2.97 -30.00 34.27
CA VAL A 506 -2.37 -31.21 34.88
C VAL A 506 -2.47 -31.24 36.40
N ALA A 507 -2.96 -30.17 37.02
CA ALA A 507 -3.14 -30.02 38.45
C ALA A 507 -4.41 -30.71 38.98
N ASP A 508 -5.42 -30.92 38.13
CA ASP A 508 -6.66 -31.64 38.48
C ASP A 508 -6.43 -33.15 38.39
N ILE A 509 -5.91 -33.72 39.49
CA ILE A 509 -5.45 -35.12 39.52
C ILE A 509 -6.63 -36.11 39.52
N ASN A 510 -7.79 -35.69 40.04
CA ASN A 510 -8.96 -36.55 40.12
C ASN A 510 -9.96 -36.34 38.97
N GLU A 511 -9.68 -35.40 38.07
CA GLU A 511 -10.47 -35.04 36.88
C GLU A 511 -11.92 -34.63 37.23
N ASP A 512 -12.13 -34.01 38.40
CA ASP A 512 -13.46 -33.56 38.84
C ASP A 512 -13.78 -32.10 38.45
N GLY A 513 -12.80 -31.39 37.89
CA GLY A 513 -12.90 -30.01 37.44
C GLY A 513 -12.66 -28.96 38.53
N GLU A 514 -12.33 -29.35 39.76
CA GLU A 514 -12.05 -28.44 40.88
C GLU A 514 -10.68 -28.69 41.52
N LEU A 515 -9.76 -27.72 41.40
CA LEU A 515 -8.48 -27.77 42.11
C LEU A 515 -8.68 -27.63 43.63
N SER A 516 -8.38 -28.69 44.37
CA SER A 516 -8.66 -28.79 45.79
C SER A 516 -7.58 -29.54 46.57
N ILE A 517 -7.73 -29.61 47.89
CA ILE A 517 -6.82 -30.39 48.73
C ILE A 517 -6.85 -31.90 48.39
N ILE A 518 -7.89 -32.37 47.70
CA ILE A 518 -7.99 -33.76 47.25
C ILE A 518 -6.92 -34.03 46.18
N ASP A 519 -6.69 -33.09 45.28
CA ASP A 519 -5.65 -33.17 44.24
C ASP A 519 -4.25 -33.22 44.84
N ILE A 520 -3.99 -32.40 45.87
CA ILE A 520 -2.73 -32.44 46.63
C ILE A 520 -2.51 -33.83 47.22
N VAL A 521 -3.54 -34.41 47.85
CA VAL A 521 -3.43 -35.75 48.48
C VAL A 521 -3.18 -36.83 47.42
N ASN A 522 -3.86 -36.75 46.27
CA ASN A 522 -3.68 -37.69 45.18
C ASN A 522 -2.29 -37.57 44.55
N LEU A 523 -1.79 -36.36 44.34
CA LEU A 523 -0.44 -36.11 43.83
C LEU A 523 0.63 -36.62 44.80
N VAL A 524 0.48 -36.36 46.11
CA VAL A 524 1.38 -36.92 47.13
C VAL A 524 1.40 -38.45 47.06
N SER A 525 0.24 -39.08 46.87
CA SER A 525 0.16 -40.53 46.68
C SER A 525 0.91 -40.98 45.43
N MET A 526 0.81 -40.26 44.31
CA MET A 526 1.54 -40.56 43.07
C MET A 526 3.05 -40.41 43.24
N VAL A 527 3.51 -39.35 43.91
CA VAL A 527 4.94 -39.09 44.19
C VAL A 527 5.54 -40.14 45.12
N VAL A 528 4.81 -40.57 46.15
CA VAL A 528 5.30 -41.56 47.12
C VAL A 528 5.31 -42.99 46.56
N ASN A 529 4.52 -43.28 45.51
CA ASN A 529 4.37 -44.62 44.93
C ASN A 529 5.23 -44.86 43.66
N GLN A 530 6.04 -43.89 43.23
CA GLN A 530 7.12 -44.09 42.26
C GLN A 530 8.31 -44.78 42.92
#